data_AF-A0A7S3HI57-F1
#
_entry.id   AF-A0A7S3HI57-F1
#
_cell.length_a   1.000
_cell.length_b   1.000
_cell.length_c   1.000
_cell.angle_alpha   90.00
_cell.angle_beta   90.00
_cell.angle_gamma   90.00
#
_symmetry.space_group_name_H-M   'P 1'
#
loop_
_entity.id
_entity.type
_entity.pdbx_description
1 polymer ?
#
loop_
_entity_poly.entity_id
_entity_poly.type
_entity_poly.pdbx_seq_one_letter_code
_entity_poly.pdbx_strand_id
1 'polypeptide(L)'
;SLTAWLESISDQMLPGLLTLLGSEVSDRGARLKETEKERDALRGTEDYGFFGLDGAECSDKDVERAYRKLSTQLHPDKGGDEQRFNAMRERYDQIKALRGESKRSGGGGGSIKWDPCSRASMLHAHSELREQLVWITKLMGEVESQAEDMRRRQRTHHALTCS
;
A
#
# COMPACT_ATOMS: atom_id res chain seq x y z
N SER A 1 -24.83 21.31 9.01
CA SER A 1 -23.94 20.35 8.31
C SER A 1 -22.59 21.02 8.06
N LEU A 2 -21.54 20.27 7.72
CA LEU A 2 -20.23 20.84 7.35
C LEU A 2 -20.35 21.83 6.19
N THR A 3 -21.22 21.54 5.20
CA THR A 3 -21.53 22.44 4.10
C THR A 3 -22.05 23.79 4.57
N ALA A 4 -23.01 23.82 5.51
CA ALA A 4 -23.52 25.06 6.08
C ALA A 4 -22.46 25.86 6.87
N TRP A 5 -21.47 25.18 7.46
CA TRP A 5 -20.34 25.83 8.14
C TRP A 5 -19.31 26.37 7.13
N LEU A 6 -18.98 25.62 6.07
CA LEU A 6 -18.12 26.11 5.00
C LEU A 6 -18.76 27.29 4.26
N GLU A 7 -20.08 27.26 4.09
CA GLU A 7 -20.86 28.34 3.50
C GLU A 7 -20.85 29.63 4.32
N SER A 8 -20.60 29.56 5.64
CA SER A 8 -20.50 30.74 6.50
C SER A 8 -19.08 31.35 6.59
N ILE A 9 -18.08 30.65 6.06
CA ILE A 9 -16.69 31.13 6.00
C ILE A 9 -16.52 32.14 4.86
N SER A 10 -15.87 33.26 5.16
CA SER A 10 -15.55 34.29 4.17
C SER A 10 -14.63 33.76 3.07
N ASP A 11 -14.87 34.19 1.83
CA ASP A 11 -14.06 33.80 0.66
C ASP A 11 -12.56 34.04 0.85
N GLN A 12 -12.17 35.04 1.63
CA GLN A 12 -10.76 35.37 1.89
C GLN A 12 -10.02 34.29 2.70
N MET A 13 -10.72 33.44 3.46
CA MET A 13 -10.11 32.40 4.28
C MET A 13 -10.07 31.02 3.60
N LEU A 14 -10.90 30.80 2.56
CA LEU A 14 -10.98 29.51 1.87
C LEU A 14 -9.66 29.07 1.21
N PRO A 15 -8.88 29.96 0.55
CA PRO A 15 -7.58 29.62 0.00
C PRO A 15 -6.61 29.04 1.04
N GLY A 16 -6.48 29.70 2.19
CA GLY A 16 -5.58 29.27 3.26
C GLY A 16 -5.98 27.90 3.82
N LEU A 17 -7.29 27.68 4.01
CA LEU A 17 -7.81 26.38 4.45
C LEU A 17 -7.56 25.28 3.39
N LEU A 18 -7.70 25.58 2.09
CA LEU A 18 -7.38 24.61 1.03
C LEU A 18 -5.91 24.24 1.02
N THR A 19 -5.01 25.21 1.21
CA THR A 19 -3.57 24.95 1.30
C THR A 19 -3.24 24.04 2.48
N LEU A 20 -3.79 24.32 3.67
CA LEU A 20 -3.59 23.48 4.85
C LEU A 20 -4.13 22.06 4.64
N LEU A 21 -5.33 21.94 4.07
CA LEU A 21 -5.95 20.65 3.78
C LEU A 21 -5.16 19.86 2.75
N GLY A 22 -4.66 20.52 1.71
CA GLY A 22 -3.76 19.94 0.71
C GLY A 22 -2.46 19.43 1.30
N SER A 23 -1.84 20.19 2.21
CA SER A 23 -0.64 19.75 2.95
C SER A 23 -0.93 18.50 3.78
N GLU A 24 -2.03 18.49 4.53
CA GLU A 24 -2.41 17.34 5.37
C GLU A 24 -2.66 16.08 4.53
N VAL A 25 -3.34 16.21 3.38
CA VAL A 25 -3.55 15.10 2.43
C VAL A 25 -2.20 14.56 1.94
N SER A 26 -1.29 15.45 1.55
CA SER A 26 0.05 15.07 1.08
C SER A 26 0.84 14.35 2.18
N ASP A 27 0.82 14.86 3.41
CA ASP A 27 1.57 14.30 4.53
C ASP A 27 1.03 12.93 4.92
N ARG A 28 -0.29 12.77 5.01
CA ARG A 28 -0.90 11.45 5.25
C ARG A 28 -0.67 10.49 4.10
N GLY A 29 -0.73 10.96 2.86
CA GLY A 29 -0.41 10.16 1.68
C GLY A 29 1.04 9.66 1.70
N ALA A 30 1.99 10.51 2.10
CA ALA A 30 3.39 10.12 2.25
C ALA A 30 3.58 9.09 3.36
N ARG A 31 2.91 9.28 4.51
CA ARG A 31 2.92 8.30 5.61
C ARG A 31 2.34 6.96 5.20
N LEU A 32 1.17 6.97 4.56
CA LEU A 32 0.52 5.77 4.03
C LEU A 32 1.48 5.00 3.12
N LYS A 33 2.14 5.71 2.18
CA LYS A 33 3.10 5.10 1.26
C LYS A 33 4.29 4.46 1.98
N GLU A 34 4.81 5.07 3.04
CA GLU A 34 5.89 4.46 3.82
C GLU A 34 5.40 3.22 4.58
N THR A 35 4.21 3.26 5.17
CA THR A 35 3.62 2.09 5.84
C THR A 35 3.33 0.96 4.85
N GLU A 36 2.84 1.27 3.65
CA GLU A 36 2.63 0.29 2.57
C GLU A 36 3.95 -0.34 2.14
N LYS A 37 5.00 0.47 1.98
CA LYS A 37 6.34 -0.03 1.67
C LYS A 37 6.87 -0.95 2.76
N GLU A 38 6.65 -0.62 4.03
CA GLU A 38 7.05 -1.49 5.14
C GLU A 38 6.25 -2.80 5.16
N ARG A 39 4.92 -2.72 5.01
CA ARG A 39 4.04 -3.89 4.84
C ARG A 39 4.56 -4.79 3.72
N ASP A 40 4.90 -4.20 2.58
CA ASP A 40 5.36 -4.91 1.40
C ASP A 40 6.75 -5.52 1.57
N ALA A 41 7.64 -4.88 2.33
CA ALA A 41 8.92 -5.46 2.72
C ALA A 41 8.74 -6.69 3.62
N LEU A 42 7.86 -6.60 4.63
CA LEU A 42 7.53 -7.73 5.52
C LEU A 42 6.93 -8.89 4.73
N ARG A 43 5.96 -8.59 3.85
CA ARG A 43 5.35 -9.59 2.97
C ARG A 43 6.38 -10.21 2.03
N GLY A 44 7.26 -9.40 1.44
CA GLY A 44 8.36 -9.88 0.60
C GLY A 44 9.21 -10.90 1.33
N THR A 45 9.62 -10.64 2.57
CA THR A 45 10.37 -11.61 3.37
C THR A 45 9.62 -12.93 3.62
N GLU A 46 8.31 -12.88 3.89
CA GLU A 46 7.48 -14.10 4.04
C GLU A 46 7.36 -14.87 2.70
N ASP A 47 7.21 -14.15 1.59
CA ASP A 47 7.05 -14.72 0.25
C ASP A 47 8.34 -15.41 -0.22
N TYR A 48 9.52 -14.80 -0.02
CA TYR A 48 10.80 -15.46 -0.28
C TYR A 48 10.97 -16.70 0.61
N GLY A 49 10.60 -16.60 1.89
CA GLY A 49 10.59 -17.73 2.83
C GLY A 49 9.71 -18.89 2.35
N PHE A 50 8.55 -18.62 1.76
CA PHE A 50 7.69 -19.66 1.19
C PHE A 50 8.36 -20.43 0.04
N PHE A 51 9.17 -19.77 -0.78
CA PHE A 51 9.97 -20.41 -1.82
C PHE A 51 11.27 -21.06 -1.28
N GLY A 52 11.55 -20.92 0.02
CA GLY A 52 12.80 -21.40 0.63
C GLY A 52 14.02 -20.60 0.16
N LEU A 53 13.82 -19.33 -0.18
CA LEU A 53 14.85 -18.42 -0.67
C LEU A 53 15.17 -17.35 0.36
N ASP A 54 16.41 -16.90 0.36
CA ASP A 54 16.80 -15.66 1.03
C ASP A 54 16.59 -14.49 0.04
N GLY A 55 15.69 -13.57 0.39
CA GLY A 55 15.38 -12.40 -0.44
C GLY A 55 16.57 -11.49 -0.72
N ALA A 56 17.58 -11.47 0.16
CA ALA A 56 18.79 -10.65 0.01
C ALA A 56 19.81 -11.27 -0.96
N GLU A 57 19.93 -12.60 -0.96
CA GLU A 57 20.96 -13.32 -1.72
C GLU A 57 20.43 -13.94 -3.03
N CYS A 58 19.11 -14.05 -3.21
CA CYS A 58 18.55 -14.75 -4.37
C CYS A 58 18.45 -13.88 -5.64
N SER A 59 18.87 -14.46 -6.78
CA SER A 59 18.71 -13.84 -8.09
C SER A 59 17.32 -14.08 -8.68
N ASP A 60 16.94 -13.30 -9.70
CA ASP A 60 15.67 -13.51 -10.42
C ASP A 60 15.54 -14.93 -10.99
N LYS A 61 16.67 -15.54 -11.39
CA LYS A 61 16.71 -16.91 -11.89
C LYS A 61 16.42 -17.93 -10.79
N ASP A 62 16.82 -17.66 -9.55
CA ASP A 62 16.55 -18.53 -8.40
C ASP A 62 15.08 -18.51 -8.03
N VAL A 63 14.47 -17.31 -8.04
CA VAL A 63 13.01 -17.13 -7.85
C VAL A 63 12.24 -17.89 -8.92
N GLU A 64 12.61 -17.75 -10.20
CA GLU A 64 11.96 -18.48 -11.30
C GLU A 64 12.12 -20.00 -11.19
N ARG A 65 13.31 -20.46 -10.78
CA ARG A 65 13.57 -21.89 -10.58
C ARG A 65 12.74 -22.44 -9.43
N ALA A 66 12.66 -21.74 -8.31
CA ALA A 66 11.86 -22.14 -7.15
C ALA A 66 10.36 -22.18 -7.49
N TYR A 67 9.86 -21.17 -8.22
CA TYR A 67 8.49 -21.13 -8.72
C TYR A 67 8.16 -22.34 -9.59
N ARG A 68 8.98 -22.65 -10.61
CA ARG A 68 8.75 -23.81 -11.50
C ARG A 68 8.72 -25.13 -10.73
N LYS A 69 9.61 -25.27 -9.73
CA LYS A 69 9.67 -26.46 -8.87
C LYS A 69 8.37 -26.63 -8.07
N LEU A 70 7.94 -25.59 -7.35
CA LEU A 70 6.70 -25.62 -6.55
C LEU A 70 5.45 -25.75 -7.43
N SER A 71 5.42 -25.08 -8.58
CA SER A 71 4.33 -25.16 -9.55
C SER A 71 4.12 -26.59 -10.04
N THR A 72 5.19 -27.36 -10.24
CA THR A 72 5.08 -28.75 -10.68
C THR A 72 4.54 -29.66 -9.58
N GLN A 73 4.83 -29.35 -8.31
CA GLN A 73 4.40 -30.11 -7.13
C GLN A 73 2.95 -29.82 -6.76
N LEU A 74 2.52 -28.56 -6.87
CA LEU A 74 1.18 -28.11 -6.48
C LEU A 74 0.18 -28.12 -7.63
N HIS A 75 0.56 -28.57 -8.83
CA HIS A 75 -0.30 -28.51 -10.01
C HIS A 75 -1.59 -29.32 -9.80
N PRO A 76 -2.79 -28.74 -9.99
CA PRO A 76 -4.06 -29.43 -9.75
C PRO A 76 -4.21 -30.70 -10.60
N ASP A 77 -3.78 -30.66 -11.87
CA ASP A 77 -3.82 -31.84 -12.76
C ASP A 77 -2.97 -33.03 -12.28
N LYS A 78 -2.02 -32.81 -11.36
CA LYS A 78 -1.19 -33.86 -10.77
C LYS A 78 -1.68 -34.29 -9.38
N GLY A 79 -2.92 -33.94 -9.02
CA GLY A 79 -3.49 -34.17 -7.69
C GLY A 79 -3.06 -33.10 -6.66
N GLY A 80 -2.59 -31.95 -7.12
CA GLY A 80 -2.27 -30.80 -6.28
C GLY A 80 -3.50 -30.02 -5.83
N ASP A 81 -3.29 -29.12 -4.88
CA ASP A 81 -4.33 -28.26 -4.32
C ASP A 81 -4.38 -26.92 -5.08
N GLU A 82 -5.53 -26.62 -5.69
CA GLU A 82 -5.75 -25.40 -6.46
C GLU A 82 -5.59 -24.11 -5.63
N GLN A 83 -6.02 -24.11 -4.37
CA GLN A 83 -5.88 -22.95 -3.48
C GLN A 83 -4.40 -22.70 -3.18
N ARG A 84 -3.64 -23.77 -2.89
CA ARG A 84 -2.19 -23.66 -2.67
C ARG A 84 -1.45 -23.23 -3.92
N PHE A 85 -1.90 -23.67 -5.10
CA PHE A 85 -1.33 -23.26 -6.37
C PHE A 85 -1.57 -21.78 -6.67
N ASN A 86 -2.80 -21.30 -6.45
CA ASN A 86 -3.14 -19.88 -6.61
C ASN A 86 -2.37 -19.00 -5.60
N ALA A 87 -2.30 -19.41 -4.33
CA ALA A 87 -1.50 -18.71 -3.32
C ALA A 87 -0.01 -18.65 -3.71
N MET A 88 0.57 -19.73 -4.23
CA MET A 88 1.94 -19.73 -4.76
C MET A 88 2.10 -18.72 -5.91
N ARG A 89 1.15 -18.67 -6.85
CA ARG A 89 1.20 -17.73 -7.98
C ARG A 89 1.16 -16.28 -7.50
N GLU A 90 0.24 -15.95 -6.59
CA GLU A 90 0.10 -14.61 -6.02
C GLU A 90 1.39 -14.12 -5.35
N ARG A 91 2.07 -14.99 -4.58
CA ARG A 91 3.37 -14.67 -3.96
C ARG A 91 4.46 -14.39 -5.01
N TYR A 92 4.50 -15.18 -6.07
CA TYR A 92 5.47 -14.99 -7.15
C TYR A 92 5.24 -13.66 -7.89
N ASP A 93 3.98 -13.35 -8.21
CA ASP A 93 3.61 -12.10 -8.86
C ASP A 93 3.95 -10.90 -7.98
N GLN A 94 3.74 -11.01 -6.67
CA GLN A 94 4.13 -10.00 -5.68
C GLN A 94 5.65 -9.78 -5.67
N ILE A 95 6.46 -10.84 -5.61
CA ILE A 95 7.93 -10.73 -5.65
C ILE A 95 8.37 -10.02 -6.93
N LYS A 96 7.78 -10.36 -8.08
CA LYS A 96 8.07 -9.71 -9.36
C LYS A 96 7.65 -8.24 -9.36
N ALA A 97 6.50 -7.90 -8.78
CA ALA A 97 6.04 -6.52 -8.63
C ALA A 97 7.02 -5.69 -7.80
N LEU A 98 7.45 -6.18 -6.63
CA LEU A 98 8.41 -5.49 -5.75
C LEU A 98 9.77 -5.26 -6.44
N ARG A 99 10.27 -6.25 -7.19
CA ARG A 99 11.51 -6.11 -7.98
C ARG A 99 11.33 -5.16 -9.18
N GLY A 100 10.11 -5.04 -9.71
CA GLY A 100 9.76 -4.17 -10.84
C GLY A 100 9.46 -2.71 -10.45
N GLU A 101 8.85 -2.47 -9.28
CA GLU A 101 8.44 -1.15 -8.80
C GLU A 101 9.60 -0.22 -8.48
N SER A 102 10.78 -0.76 -8.17
CA SER A 102 12.02 0.03 -8.09
C SER A 102 12.33 0.84 -9.37
N LYS A 103 11.72 0.50 -10.51
CA LYS A 103 11.87 1.25 -11.78
C LYS A 103 10.74 2.24 -12.09
N ARG A 104 9.68 2.31 -11.29
CA ARG A 104 8.50 3.17 -11.57
C ARG A 104 8.16 4.08 -10.39
N SER A 105 9.13 4.86 -9.91
CA SER A 105 8.86 6.00 -9.03
C SER A 105 8.25 7.14 -9.85
N GLY A 106 6.93 7.22 -9.93
CA GLY A 106 6.29 8.38 -10.56
C GLY A 106 4.80 8.20 -10.81
N GLY A 107 3.97 8.48 -9.80
CA GLY A 107 2.53 8.62 -9.95
C GLY A 107 1.87 8.57 -8.58
N GLY A 108 1.11 9.55 -8.13
CA GLY A 108 0.63 10.78 -8.74
C GLY A 108 -0.36 11.33 -7.75
N GLY A 109 0.14 12.03 -6.73
CA GLY A 109 -0.70 12.87 -5.89
C GLY A 109 -1.19 14.02 -6.76
N GLY A 110 -2.36 13.84 -7.38
CA GLY A 110 -2.95 14.86 -8.23
C GLY A 110 -3.21 16.10 -7.38
N SER A 111 -2.43 17.15 -7.60
CA SER A 111 -2.69 18.45 -7.00
C SER A 111 -4.07 18.90 -7.48
N ILE A 112 -5.06 18.89 -6.58
CA ILE A 112 -6.42 19.36 -6.89
C ILE A 112 -6.31 20.82 -7.32
N LYS A 113 -6.77 21.10 -8.54
CA LYS A 113 -6.77 22.46 -9.11
C LYS A 113 -8.08 23.15 -8.74
N TRP A 114 -7.98 24.37 -8.23
CA TRP A 114 -9.13 25.21 -7.90
C TRP A 114 -8.87 26.66 -8.31
N ASP A 115 -9.94 27.38 -8.61
CA ASP A 115 -9.91 28.80 -8.97
C ASP A 115 -10.15 29.67 -7.71
N PRO A 116 -9.19 30.50 -7.29
CA PRO A 116 -9.32 31.38 -6.12
C PRO A 116 -10.45 32.41 -6.23
N CYS A 117 -10.84 32.78 -7.45
CA CYS A 117 -11.91 33.73 -7.69
C CYS A 117 -13.30 33.05 -7.72
N SER A 118 -13.36 31.72 -7.66
CA SER A 118 -14.59 30.95 -7.72
C SER A 118 -14.82 30.20 -6.41
N ARG A 119 -15.71 30.74 -5.57
CA ARG A 119 -16.14 30.09 -4.32
C ARG A 119 -16.63 28.65 -4.54
N ALA A 120 -17.40 28.42 -5.60
CA ALA A 120 -17.88 27.09 -5.94
C ALA A 120 -16.72 26.12 -6.25
N SER A 121 -15.69 26.59 -6.97
CA SER A 121 -14.48 25.80 -7.23
C SER A 121 -13.73 25.47 -5.93
N MET A 122 -13.59 26.45 -5.02
CA MET A 122 -12.92 26.25 -3.73
C MET A 122 -13.68 25.27 -2.82
N LEU A 123 -15.01 25.38 -2.75
CA LEU A 123 -15.84 24.47 -1.94
C LEU A 123 -15.81 23.03 -2.49
N HIS A 124 -15.76 22.88 -3.81
CA HIS A 124 -15.59 21.57 -4.44
C HIS A 124 -14.25 20.94 -4.06
N ALA A 125 -13.14 21.68 -4.23
CA ALA A 125 -11.82 21.21 -3.86
C ALA A 125 -11.71 20.87 -2.36
N HIS A 126 -12.38 21.63 -1.49
CA HIS A 126 -12.47 21.32 -0.05
C HIS A 126 -13.14 19.97 0.20
N SER A 127 -14.25 19.72 -0.50
CA SER A 127 -14.99 18.47 -0.37
C SER A 127 -14.16 17.28 -0.85
N GLU A 128 -13.50 17.41 -2.01
CA GLU A 128 -12.63 16.36 -2.55
C GLU A 128 -11.43 16.06 -1.65
N LEU A 129 -10.69 17.09 -1.21
CA LEU A 129 -9.55 16.91 -0.31
C LEU A 129 -9.96 16.27 1.02
N ARG A 130 -11.15 16.60 1.53
CA ARG A 130 -11.68 15.96 2.74
C ARG A 130 -12.01 14.49 2.50
N GLU A 131 -12.66 14.16 1.38
CA GLU A 131 -12.95 12.77 1.01
C GLU A 131 -11.66 11.95 0.90
N GLN A 132 -10.62 12.54 0.28
CA GLN A 132 -9.29 11.97 0.25
C GLN A 132 -8.73 11.75 1.66
N LEU A 133 -8.81 12.73 2.57
CA LEU A 133 -8.36 12.54 3.96
C LEU A 133 -9.08 11.39 4.66
N VAL A 134 -10.40 11.30 4.55
CA VAL A 134 -11.18 10.24 5.17
C VAL A 134 -10.73 8.88 4.63
N TRP A 135 -10.55 8.76 3.31
CA TRP A 135 -10.08 7.55 2.67
C TRP A 135 -8.66 7.18 3.12
N ILE A 136 -7.70 8.11 3.04
CA ILE A 136 -6.31 7.89 3.46
C ILE A 136 -6.26 7.45 4.92
N THR A 137 -7.01 8.12 5.81
CA THR A 137 -7.01 7.81 7.24
C THR A 137 -7.50 6.39 7.51
N LYS A 138 -8.59 5.98 6.84
CA LYS A 138 -9.11 4.62 6.97
C LYS A 138 -8.09 3.60 6.47
N LEU A 139 -7.54 3.84 5.28
CA LEU A 139 -6.58 2.94 4.66
C LEU A 139 -5.28 2.84 5.48
N MET A 140 -4.79 3.93 6.06
CA MET A 140 -3.64 3.93 6.97
C MET A 140 -3.87 2.96 8.13
N GLY A 141 -5.03 3.02 8.79
CA GLY A 141 -5.35 2.10 9.88
C GLY A 141 -5.39 0.62 9.45
N GLU A 142 -5.90 0.34 8.25
CA GLU A 142 -5.93 -1.01 7.68
C GLU A 142 -4.51 -1.52 7.38
N VAL A 143 -3.67 -0.71 6.74
CA VAL A 143 -2.29 -1.06 6.39
C VAL A 143 -1.41 -1.20 7.64
N GLU A 144 -1.54 -0.30 8.62
CA GLU A 144 -0.82 -0.39 9.90
C GLU A 144 -1.17 -1.68 10.65
N SER A 145 -2.46 -2.03 10.72
CA SER A 145 -2.92 -3.28 11.33
C SER A 145 -2.31 -4.51 10.64
N GLN A 146 -2.34 -4.54 9.30
CA GLN A 146 -1.73 -5.62 8.52
C GLN A 146 -0.22 -5.75 8.76
N ALA A 147 0.49 -4.62 8.79
CA ALA A 147 1.92 -4.59 9.06
C ALA A 147 2.21 -5.11 10.48
N GLU A 148 1.46 -4.66 11.48
CA GLU A 148 1.62 -5.15 12.86
C GLU A 148 1.39 -6.66 12.99
N ASP A 149 0.34 -7.20 12.37
CA ASP A 149 0.05 -8.62 12.41
C ASP A 149 1.17 -9.45 11.77
N MET A 150 1.75 -8.98 10.67
CA MET A 150 2.93 -9.60 10.07
C MET A 150 4.15 -9.53 10.99
N ARG A 151 4.44 -8.35 11.58
CA ARG A 151 5.53 -8.22 12.57
C ARG A 151 5.32 -9.12 13.78
N ARG A 152 4.08 -9.35 14.22
CA ARG A 152 3.76 -10.29 15.32
C ARG A 152 4.06 -11.74 14.90
N ARG A 153 3.60 -12.16 13.72
CA ARG A 153 3.85 -13.51 13.18
C ARG A 153 5.36 -13.81 13.05
N GLN A 154 6.12 -12.86 12.51
CA GLN A 154 7.57 -12.99 12.36
C GLN A 154 8.28 -13.11 13.72
N ARG A 155 7.92 -12.29 14.71
CA ARG A 155 8.47 -12.38 16.08
C ARG A 155 8.20 -13.74 16.72
N THR A 156 6.98 -14.24 16.59
CA THR A 156 6.62 -15.57 17.11
C THR A 156 7.40 -16.67 16.42
N HIS A 157 7.51 -16.63 15.08
CA HIS A 157 8.31 -17.60 14.33
C HIS A 157 9.77 -17.59 14.76
N HIS A 158 10.37 -16.40 14.90
CA HIS A 158 11.76 -16.26 15.34
C HIS A 158 11.99 -16.84 16.75
N ALA A 159 11.09 -16.57 17.69
CA ALA A 159 11.16 -17.11 19.05
C ALA A 159 11.11 -18.66 19.07
N LEU A 160 10.28 -19.26 18.21
CA LEU A 160 10.18 -20.72 18.07
C LEU A 160 11.42 -21.35 17.43
N THR A 161 12.08 -20.65 16.50
CA THR A 161 13.27 -21.16 15.81
C THR A 161 14.57 -21.02 16.60
N CYS A 162 14.60 -20.17 17.64
CA CYS A 162 15.79 -19.90 18.46
C CYS A 162 15.75 -20.52 19.87
N SER A 163 14.77 -21.39 20.15
CA SER A 163 14.67 -22.20 21.37
C SER A 163 15.16 -23.63 21.11
#